data_AF-A0A484X2A9-F1
#
_entry.id   AF-A0A484X2A9-F1
#
_cell.length_a   1.000
_cell.length_b   1.000
_cell.length_c   1.000
_cell.angle_alpha   90.00
_cell.angle_beta   90.00
_cell.angle_gamma   90.00
#
_symmetry.space_group_name_H-M   'P 1'
#
loop_
_entity.id
_entity.type
_entity.pdbx_description
1 polymer ?
#
loop_
_entity_poly.entity_id
_entity_poly.type
_entity_poly.pdbx_seq_one_letter_code
_entity_poly.pdbx_strand_id
1 'polypeptide(L)'
;MFEAYSKFIGHEQHVALDTLLPAPEFGRITLHGPLDQPTLKRLVHLVYDVRRDDAPLRKVAGIPGEFDKLRKNYLERREWSSLYVICDDASAASLLCKLGFNAVHHPAR
;
A
#
# COMPACT_ATOMS: atom_id res chain seq x y z
N MET A 1 15.64 10.80 6.53
CA MET A 1 17.06 10.92 6.95
C MET A 1 17.92 11.42 5.80
N PHE A 2 17.93 10.75 4.65
CA PHE A 2 18.67 11.18 3.45
C PHE A 2 18.40 12.65 3.06
N GLU A 3 17.15 13.03 2.83
CA GLU A 3 16.79 14.41 2.39
C GLU A 3 17.17 15.48 3.43
N ALA A 4 16.95 15.19 4.72
CA ALA A 4 17.34 16.11 5.80
C ALA A 4 18.87 16.29 5.88
N TYR A 5 19.62 15.20 5.70
CA TYR A 5 21.08 15.26 5.68
C TYR A 5 21.61 15.96 4.44
N SER A 6 21.03 15.68 3.26
CA SER A 6 21.42 16.31 1.99
C SER A 6 21.21 17.82 2.04
N LYS A 7 20.09 18.27 2.61
CA LYS A 7 19.82 19.68 2.92
C LYS A 7 20.84 20.25 3.92
N PHE A 8 21.16 19.52 4.99
CA PHE A 8 22.12 19.97 6.00
C PHE A 8 23.52 20.25 5.44
N ILE A 9 23.97 19.45 4.47
CA ILE A 9 25.28 19.63 3.81
C ILE A 9 25.24 20.58 2.59
N GLY A 10 24.12 21.26 2.34
CA GLY A 10 23.97 22.22 1.24
C GLY A 10 23.75 21.59 -0.15
N HIS A 11 23.43 20.29 -0.21
CA HIS A 11 23.14 19.54 -1.43
C HIS A 11 21.72 18.97 -1.38
N GLU A 12 20.71 19.84 -1.26
CA GLU A 12 19.32 19.41 -1.16
C GLU A 12 18.93 18.49 -2.33
N GLN A 13 18.38 17.33 -1.99
CA GLN A 13 17.99 16.27 -2.91
C GLN A 13 16.68 15.67 -2.45
N HIS A 14 15.83 15.34 -3.42
CA HIS A 14 14.54 14.70 -3.24
C HIS A 14 14.52 13.41 -4.06
N VAL A 15 14.10 12.31 -3.44
CA VAL A 15 14.06 10.99 -4.11
C VAL A 15 12.68 10.39 -3.93
N ALA A 16 11.97 10.17 -5.03
CA ALA A 16 10.67 9.54 -4.99
C ALA A 16 10.81 8.05 -4.61
N LEU A 17 10.01 7.60 -3.66
CA LEU A 17 10.13 6.25 -3.09
C LEU A 17 9.92 5.13 -4.13
N ASP A 18 9.06 5.38 -5.12
CA ASP A 18 8.77 4.45 -6.21
C ASP A 18 9.96 4.20 -7.16
N THR A 19 10.95 5.10 -7.17
CA THR A 19 12.20 4.91 -7.93
C THR A 19 13.17 3.94 -7.23
N LEU A 20 12.96 3.70 -5.94
CA LEU A 20 13.82 2.84 -5.11
C LEU A 20 13.23 1.45 -4.88
N LEU A 21 11.90 1.34 -4.85
CA LEU A 21 11.21 0.09 -4.58
C LEU A 21 11.03 -0.74 -5.85
N PRO A 22 11.05 -2.09 -5.75
CA PRO A 22 10.65 -2.93 -6.86
C PRO A 22 9.17 -2.70 -7.20
N ALA A 23 8.82 -2.99 -8.45
CA ALA A 23 7.42 -2.95 -8.90
C ALA A 23 6.57 -3.90 -8.03
N PRO A 24 5.37 -3.46 -7.56
CA PRO A 24 4.48 -4.33 -6.80
C PRO A 24 3.87 -5.40 -7.70
N GLU A 25 3.48 -6.54 -7.10
CA GLU A 25 2.79 -7.63 -7.81
C GLU A 25 1.49 -7.13 -8.49
N PHE A 26 0.76 -6.24 -7.83
CA PHE A 26 -0.42 -5.55 -8.37
C PHE A 26 -0.17 -4.05 -8.48
N GLY A 27 0.26 -3.58 -9.65
CA GLY A 27 0.56 -2.16 -9.87
C GLY A 27 -0.62 -1.31 -10.33
N ARG A 28 -1.66 -1.90 -10.94
CA ARG A 28 -2.78 -1.15 -11.53
C ARG A 28 -4.09 -1.95 -11.52
N ILE A 29 -5.22 -1.26 -11.28
CA ILE A 29 -6.58 -1.80 -11.40
C ILE A 29 -7.56 -0.73 -11.88
N THR A 30 -8.68 -1.15 -12.47
CA THR A 30 -9.82 -0.27 -12.80
C THR A 30 -10.95 -0.48 -11.81
N LEU A 31 -11.64 0.61 -11.44
CA LEU A 31 -12.84 0.62 -10.61
C LEU A 31 -13.97 1.28 -11.40
N HIS A 32 -15.05 0.56 -11.59
CA HIS A 32 -16.28 1.04 -12.22
C HIS A 32 -17.31 1.40 -11.14
N GLY A 33 -17.86 2.61 -11.21
CA GLY A 33 -18.90 3.09 -10.31
C GLY A 33 -18.38 3.68 -8.99
N PRO A 34 -19.31 4.05 -8.09
CA PRO A 34 -18.98 4.71 -6.83
C PRO A 34 -18.25 3.78 -5.86
N LEU A 35 -17.50 4.36 -4.93
CA LEU A 35 -16.85 3.61 -3.85
C LEU A 35 -17.82 3.38 -2.69
N ASP A 36 -18.03 2.11 -2.35
CA ASP A 36 -18.72 1.69 -1.12
C ASP A 36 -17.78 0.88 -0.19
N GLN A 37 -18.27 0.55 1.01
CA GLN A 37 -17.47 -0.16 2.01
C GLN A 37 -17.02 -1.57 1.55
N PRO A 38 -17.87 -2.41 0.93
CA PRO A 38 -17.44 -3.68 0.36
C PRO A 38 -16.33 -3.54 -0.70
N THR A 39 -16.46 -2.57 -1.60
CA THR A 39 -15.46 -2.31 -2.65
C THR A 39 -14.14 -1.82 -2.06
N LEU A 40 -14.19 -0.88 -1.11
CA LEU A 40 -13.01 -0.42 -0.38
C LEU A 40 -12.31 -1.59 0.32
N LYS A 41 -13.06 -2.47 1.00
CA LYS A 41 -12.51 -3.67 1.64
C LYS A 41 -11.75 -4.56 0.66
N ARG A 42 -12.26 -4.75 -0.56
CA ARG A 42 -11.58 -5.53 -1.61
C ARG A 42 -10.26 -4.88 -2.02
N LEU A 43 -10.24 -3.56 -2.23
CA LEU A 43 -9.02 -2.83 -2.58
C LEU A 43 -7.97 -2.87 -1.46
N VAL A 44 -8.38 -2.63 -0.22
CA VAL A 44 -7.50 -2.68 0.95
C VAL A 44 -6.89 -4.07 1.11
N HIS A 45 -7.72 -5.12 1.03
CA HIS A 45 -7.26 -6.50 1.20
C HIS A 45 -6.42 -7.01 0.03
N LEU A 46 -6.60 -6.46 -1.18
CA LEU A 46 -5.74 -6.74 -2.33
C LEU A 46 -4.30 -6.28 -2.06
N VAL A 47 -4.14 -5.11 -1.44
CA VAL A 47 -2.81 -4.60 -1.05
C VAL A 47 -2.28 -5.32 0.19
N TYR A 48 -3.11 -5.45 1.23
CA TYR A 48 -2.75 -6.14 2.45
C TYR A 48 -3.96 -6.56 3.28
N ASP A 49 -4.09 -7.87 3.52
CA ASP A 49 -5.03 -8.45 4.46
C ASP A 49 -4.32 -8.87 5.75
N VAL A 50 -4.65 -8.22 6.87
CA VAL A 50 -4.03 -8.46 8.18
C VAL A 50 -4.13 -9.91 8.66
N ARG A 51 -5.13 -10.67 8.17
CA ARG A 51 -5.31 -12.08 8.52
C ARG A 51 -4.16 -12.97 8.04
N ARG A 52 -3.39 -12.50 7.04
CA ARG A 52 -2.16 -13.16 6.57
C ARG A 52 -1.12 -13.30 7.67
N ASP A 53 -1.07 -12.35 8.60
CA ASP A 53 -0.10 -12.35 9.71
C ASP A 53 -0.67 -12.92 11.00
N ASP A 54 -1.99 -12.77 11.21
CA ASP A 54 -2.69 -13.38 12.34
C ASP A 54 -2.57 -14.92 12.33
N ALA A 55 -2.74 -15.56 11.17
CA ALA A 55 -2.72 -17.02 11.09
C ALA A 55 -1.36 -17.66 11.48
N PRO A 56 -0.20 -17.21 10.96
CA PRO A 56 1.11 -17.67 11.42
C PRO A 56 1.34 -17.42 12.91
N LEU A 57 0.96 -16.25 13.42
CA LEU A 57 1.12 -15.91 14.83
C LEU A 57 0.33 -16.87 15.73
N ARG A 58 -0.95 -17.13 15.42
CA ARG A 58 -1.77 -18.08 16.17
C ARG A 58 -1.20 -19.50 16.17
N LYS A 59 -0.56 -19.93 15.08
CA LYS A 59 0.03 -21.28 14.97
C LYS A 59 1.21 -21.51 15.91
N VAL A 60 1.98 -20.46 16.19
CA VAL A 60 3.22 -20.55 16.99
C VAL A 60 3.08 -19.90 18.37
N ALA A 61 1.86 -19.52 18.75
CA ALA A 61 1.58 -18.90 20.03
C ALA A 61 2.04 -19.79 21.20
N GLY A 62 2.77 -19.22 22.14
CA GLY A 62 3.31 -19.94 23.30
C GLY A 62 4.64 -20.68 23.05
N ILE A 63 5.17 -20.67 21.82
CA ILE A 63 6.50 -21.23 21.52
C ILE A 63 7.57 -20.13 21.70
N PRO A 64 8.52 -20.27 22.64
CA PRO A 64 9.54 -19.24 22.88
C PRO A 64 10.37 -18.92 21.63
N GLY A 65 10.53 -17.63 21.33
CA GLY A 65 11.33 -17.13 20.21
C GLY A 65 10.63 -17.10 18.84
N GLU A 66 9.46 -17.73 18.69
CA GLU A 66 8.77 -17.73 17.38
C GLU A 66 8.20 -16.35 17.02
N PHE A 67 7.81 -15.55 18.01
CA PHE A 67 7.39 -14.16 17.79
C PHE A 67 8.50 -13.34 17.10
N ASP A 68 9.74 -13.45 17.58
CA ASP A 68 10.87 -12.72 16.99
C ASP A 68 11.25 -13.28 15.61
N LYS A 69 11.13 -14.59 15.41
CA LYS A 69 11.35 -15.21 14.08
C LYS A 69 10.35 -14.72 13.05
N LEU A 70 9.08 -14.54 13.40
CA LEU A 70 8.06 -13.97 12.50
C LEU A 70 8.41 -12.54 12.10
N ARG A 71 8.87 -11.72 13.05
CA ARG A 71 9.28 -10.33 12.78
C ARG A 71 10.55 -10.26 11.94
N LYS A 72 11.53 -11.11 12.22
CA LYS A 72 12.83 -11.12 11.53
C LYS A 72 12.70 -11.56 10.07
N ASN A 73 11.79 -12.49 9.80
CA ASN A 73 11.57 -13.05 8.46
C ASN A 73 10.24 -12.57 7.85
N TYR A 74 9.80 -11.36 8.22
CA TYR A 74 8.53 -10.81 7.75
C TYR A 74 8.55 -10.65 6.23
N LEU A 75 7.51 -11.15 5.57
CA LEU A 75 7.38 -11.07 4.12
C LEU A 75 7.08 -9.65 3.67
N GLU A 76 7.40 -9.33 2.42
CA GLU A 76 7.11 -8.01 1.85
C GLU A 76 5.62 -7.67 1.98
N ARG A 77 5.37 -6.44 2.42
CA ARG A 77 4.06 -5.79 2.49
C ARG A 77 4.18 -4.42 1.86
N ARG A 78 3.18 -4.04 1.05
CA ARG A 78 3.09 -2.73 0.43
C ARG A 78 2.02 -1.86 1.06
N GLU A 79 2.04 -0.58 0.71
CA GLU A 79 1.06 0.42 1.11
C GLU A 79 0.09 0.73 -0.04
N TRP A 80 -1.06 1.33 0.27
CA TRP A 80 -2.12 1.59 -0.69
C TRP A 80 -1.67 2.49 -1.87
N SER A 81 -0.69 3.36 -1.64
CA SER A 81 -0.10 4.23 -2.67
C SER A 81 0.61 3.45 -3.79
N SER A 82 0.98 2.19 -3.54
CA SER A 82 1.58 1.31 -4.56
C SER A 82 0.59 0.80 -5.60
N LEU A 83 -0.73 0.85 -5.32
CA LEU A 83 -1.77 0.41 -6.24
C LEU A 83 -2.35 1.61 -6.98
N TYR A 84 -2.16 1.64 -8.30
CA TYR A 84 -2.77 2.64 -9.17
C TYR A 84 -4.22 2.29 -9.51
N VAL A 85 -5.19 3.08 -9.06
CA VAL A 85 -6.62 2.83 -9.25
C VAL A 85 -7.23 3.81 -10.25
N ILE A 86 -7.67 3.30 -11.40
CA ILE A 86 -8.35 4.09 -12.43
C ILE A 86 -9.85 4.01 -12.20
N CYS A 87 -10.47 5.12 -11.81
CA CYS A 87 -11.91 5.18 -11.53
C CYS A 87 -12.63 5.94 -12.64
N ASP A 88 -13.84 5.53 -13.00
CA ASP A 88 -14.72 6.32 -13.86
C ASP A 88 -15.70 7.23 -13.11
N ASP A 89 -15.85 7.02 -11.80
CA ASP A 89 -16.50 7.94 -10.87
C ASP A 89 -15.46 8.88 -10.23
N ALA A 90 -15.67 10.19 -10.39
CA ALA A 90 -14.74 11.20 -9.88
C ALA A 90 -14.72 11.27 -8.34
N SER A 91 -15.86 11.00 -7.70
CA SER A 91 -15.97 11.00 -6.24
C SER A 91 -15.18 9.85 -5.62
N ALA A 92 -15.24 8.66 -6.24
CA ALA A 92 -14.45 7.50 -5.86
C ALA A 92 -12.94 7.79 -5.97
N ALA A 93 -12.48 8.36 -7.09
CA ALA A 93 -11.07 8.74 -7.25
C ALA A 93 -10.62 9.72 -6.15
N SER A 94 -11.40 10.78 -5.89
CA SER A 94 -11.07 11.77 -4.86
C SER A 94 -11.01 11.15 -3.46
N LEU A 95 -11.95 10.27 -3.12
CA LEU A 95 -12.00 9.59 -1.83
C LEU A 95 -10.82 8.63 -1.65
N LEU A 96 -10.50 7.84 -2.68
CA LEU A 96 -9.36 6.92 -2.65
C LEU A 96 -8.03 7.65 -2.49
N CYS A 97 -7.83 8.80 -3.15
CA CYS A 97 -6.65 9.64 -2.94
C CYS A 97 -6.54 10.12 -1.49
N LYS A 98 -7.64 10.57 -0.87
CA LYS A 98 -7.66 10.98 0.55
C LYS A 98 -7.35 9.83 1.51
N LEU A 99 -7.71 8.60 1.13
CA LEU A 99 -7.38 7.40 1.91
C LEU A 99 -5.92 6.96 1.73
N GLY A 100 -5.22 7.44 0.69
CA GLY A 100 -3.81 7.12 0.44
C GLY A 100 -3.56 6.14 -0.72
N PHE A 101 -4.58 5.82 -1.52
CA PHE A 101 -4.37 5.15 -2.81
C PHE A 101 -3.84 6.15 -3.86
N ASN A 102 -3.12 5.64 -4.85
CA ASN A 102 -2.79 6.40 -6.05
C ASN A 102 -3.95 6.28 -7.05
N ALA A 103 -4.96 7.14 -6.96
CA ALA A 103 -6.17 7.05 -7.77
C ALA A 103 -6.31 8.19 -8.78
N VAL A 104 -6.89 7.91 -9.94
CA VAL A 104 -7.20 8.91 -10.97
C VAL A 104 -8.61 8.73 -11.51
N HIS A 105 -9.21 9.84 -11.96
CA HIS A 105 -10.47 9.80 -12.70
C HIS A 105 -10.20 9.69 -14.20
N HIS A 106 -10.78 8.70 -14.85
CA HIS A 106 -10.81 8.53 -16.29
C HIS A 106 -12.25 8.33 -16.75
N PRO A 107 -12.88 9.29 -17.45
CA PRO A 107 -14.26 9.18 -17.87
C PRO A 107 -14.51 7.91 -18.67
N ALA A 108 -15.60 7.20 -18.38
CA ALA A 108 -16.06 6.11 -19.24
C ALA A 108 -16.36 6.66 -20.65
N ARG A 109 -15.96 5.90 -21.68
CA ARG A 109 -16.34 6.19 -23.07
C ARG A 109 -17.80 5.83 -23.33
#